data_AF-A0A915DL94-F1
#
_entry.id   AF-A0A915DL94-F1
#
_cell.length_a   1.000
_cell.length_b   1.000
_cell.length_c   1.000
_cell.angle_alpha   90.00
_cell.angle_beta   90.00
_cell.angle_gamma   90.00
#
_symmetry.space_group_name_H-M   'P 1'
#
loop_
_entity.id
_entity.type
_entity.pdbx_description
1 polymer ?
#
loop_
_entity_poly.entity_id
_entity_poly.type
_entity_poly.pdbx_seq_one_letter_code
_entity_poly.pdbx_strand_id
1 'polypeptide(L)'
;MTSIYGPKFTDENFDLKHTEAGLLSMANAGPDTNGCQFFITCAKTEFLDNKHVVFGRVLDGLLTVRKIENVPTGQNNKPKLPIVIEQCDEPNHTFQIVLLGEGAVGKSSLLLRYVEDKFNTQHLSTLQAAFATKEINVDGKKIELNIWDTAGQEKFHALGLYTIETVKVPFLSMTSQIPTLLKG
;
A
#
# COMPACT_ATOMS: atom_id res chain seq x y z
N MET A 1 7.86 -3.85 -26.48
CA MET A 1 7.57 -3.88 -25.04
C MET A 1 8.33 -5.06 -24.48
N THR A 2 9.23 -4.82 -23.54
CA THR A 2 10.24 -5.78 -23.08
C THR A 2 10.20 -5.76 -21.56
N SER A 3 10.28 -6.92 -20.92
CA SER A 3 10.44 -6.99 -19.46
C SER A 3 11.90 -6.71 -19.08
N ILE A 4 12.16 -6.50 -17.79
CA ILE A 4 13.53 -6.38 -17.27
C ILE A 4 14.32 -7.69 -17.37
N TYR A 5 13.64 -8.83 -17.54
CA TYR A 5 14.24 -10.15 -17.71
C TYR A 5 14.49 -10.51 -19.18
N GLY A 6 14.21 -9.58 -20.10
CA GLY A 6 14.26 -9.80 -21.55
C GLY A 6 12.86 -9.83 -22.19
N PRO A 7 12.74 -10.40 -23.40
CA PRO A 7 11.52 -10.26 -24.21
C PRO A 7 10.29 -10.92 -23.57
N LYS A 8 10.46 -12.05 -22.87
CA LYS A 8 9.40 -12.79 -22.17
C LYS A 8 9.96 -13.46 -20.91
N PHE A 9 9.10 -13.72 -19.93
CA PHE A 9 9.42 -14.52 -18.75
C PHE A 9 8.29 -15.51 -18.40
N THR A 10 8.63 -16.51 -17.59
CA THR A 10 7.78 -17.64 -17.22
C THR A 10 6.63 -17.23 -16.31
N ASP A 11 5.56 -18.02 -16.29
CA ASP A 11 4.52 -17.88 -15.27
C ASP A 11 5.09 -18.25 -13.89
N GLU A 12 4.62 -17.58 -12.83
CA GLU A 12 4.91 -17.96 -11.44
C GLU A 12 3.93 -19.06 -10.97
N ASN A 13 3.61 -19.13 -9.68
CA ASN A 13 2.55 -20.02 -9.19
C ASN A 13 1.15 -19.47 -9.54
N PHE A 14 0.18 -20.37 -9.70
CA PHE A 14 -1.23 -20.03 -9.92
C PHE A 14 -2.03 -20.13 -8.61
N ASP A 15 -1.40 -19.81 -7.48
CA ASP A 15 -2.00 -20.00 -6.16
C ASP A 15 -3.18 -19.05 -5.94
N LEU A 16 -3.05 -17.82 -6.44
CA LEU A 16 -4.11 -16.82 -6.42
C LEU A 16 -5.05 -16.99 -7.62
N LYS A 17 -6.36 -16.95 -7.35
CA LYS A 17 -7.44 -17.09 -8.36
C LYS A 17 -8.14 -15.75 -8.57
N HIS A 18 -8.77 -15.57 -9.73
CA HIS A 18 -9.47 -14.35 -10.11
C HIS A 18 -10.87 -14.29 -9.50
N THR A 19 -10.94 -14.26 -8.17
CA THR A 19 -12.18 -14.41 -7.39
C THR A 19 -13.00 -13.13 -7.28
N GLU A 20 -12.41 -11.96 -7.54
CA GLU A 20 -13.04 -10.66 -7.33
C GLU A 20 -12.51 -9.57 -8.28
N ALA A 21 -13.13 -8.39 -8.21
CA ALA A 21 -12.65 -7.19 -8.89
C ALA A 21 -11.47 -6.56 -8.14
N GLY A 22 -10.60 -5.85 -8.86
CA GLY A 22 -9.43 -5.17 -8.29
C GLY A 22 -8.19 -6.04 -8.16
N LEU A 23 -8.17 -7.25 -8.74
CA LEU A 23 -6.99 -8.10 -8.79
C LEU A 23 -6.10 -7.67 -9.96
N LEU A 24 -4.79 -7.65 -9.74
CA LEU A 24 -3.79 -7.37 -10.75
C LEU A 24 -3.20 -8.66 -11.29
N SER A 25 -3.20 -8.78 -12.61
CA SER A 25 -2.75 -9.99 -13.28
C SER A 25 -1.93 -9.70 -14.54
N MET A 26 -0.92 -10.53 -14.79
CA MET A 26 -0.05 -10.42 -15.96
C MET A 26 -0.82 -10.75 -17.25
N ALA A 27 -0.67 -9.91 -18.26
CA ALA A 27 -1.12 -10.22 -19.61
C ALA A 27 -0.05 -11.02 -20.34
N ASN A 28 -0.47 -12.06 -21.05
CA ASN A 28 0.41 -12.93 -21.83
C ASN A 28 -0.28 -13.33 -23.15
N ALA A 29 0.48 -13.95 -24.06
CA ALA A 29 0.01 -14.48 -25.33
C ALA A 29 0.00 -16.02 -25.34
N GLY A 30 -0.13 -16.63 -24.16
CA GLY A 30 0.06 -18.05 -23.91
C GLY A 30 1.00 -18.30 -22.72
N PRO A 31 1.14 -19.57 -22.28
CA PRO A 31 1.97 -19.94 -21.14
C PRO A 31 3.40 -19.42 -21.27
N ASP A 32 3.98 -18.94 -20.19
CA ASP A 32 5.38 -18.47 -20.10
C ASP A 32 5.72 -17.34 -21.09
N THR A 33 4.75 -16.50 -21.43
CA THR A 33 4.94 -15.36 -22.33
C THR A 33 4.67 -14.01 -21.69
N ASN A 34 4.91 -13.90 -20.38
CA ASN A 34 4.73 -12.64 -19.66
C ASN A 34 5.72 -11.59 -20.14
N GLY A 35 5.23 -10.36 -20.29
CA GLY A 35 6.03 -9.19 -20.65
C GLY A 35 5.87 -8.10 -19.58
N CYS A 36 5.73 -6.84 -19.98
CA CYS A 36 5.42 -5.74 -19.06
C CYS A 36 3.93 -5.34 -19.05
N GLN A 37 3.08 -6.09 -19.76
CA GLN A 37 1.64 -5.81 -19.83
C GLN A 37 0.92 -6.52 -18.68
N PHE A 38 0.00 -5.80 -18.04
CA PHE A 38 -0.87 -6.34 -16.99
C PHE A 38 -2.27 -5.75 -17.16
N PHE A 39 -3.23 -6.33 -16.45
CA PHE A 39 -4.61 -5.85 -16.38
C PHE A 39 -5.13 -5.88 -14.94
N ILE A 40 -6.22 -5.13 -14.71
CA ILE A 40 -6.95 -5.11 -13.44
C ILE A 40 -8.32 -5.74 -13.68
N THR A 41 -8.71 -6.72 -12.86
CA THR A 41 -10.04 -7.33 -12.97
C THR A 41 -11.13 -6.35 -12.59
N CYS A 42 -12.21 -6.30 -13.36
CA CYS A 42 -13.39 -5.49 -13.02
C CYS A 42 -14.52 -6.33 -12.39
N ALA A 43 -14.38 -7.65 -12.39
CA ALA A 43 -15.29 -8.61 -11.79
C ALA A 43 -14.54 -9.93 -11.56
N LYS A 44 -15.21 -10.91 -10.96
CA LYS A 44 -14.74 -12.29 -10.88
C LYS A 44 -14.56 -12.87 -12.29
N THR A 45 -13.40 -13.45 -12.60
CA THR A 45 -13.04 -13.93 -13.94
C THR A 45 -12.33 -15.29 -13.90
N GLU A 46 -13.04 -16.34 -13.47
CA GLU A 46 -12.50 -17.71 -13.31
C GLU A 46 -11.87 -18.29 -14.59
N PHE A 47 -12.30 -17.84 -15.76
CA PHE A 47 -11.78 -18.31 -17.05
C PHE A 47 -10.31 -17.92 -17.32
N LEU A 48 -9.76 -17.00 -16.52
CA LEU A 48 -8.35 -16.57 -16.53
C LEU A 48 -7.47 -17.40 -15.58
N ASP A 49 -8.07 -18.20 -14.70
CA ASP A 49 -7.33 -19.01 -13.74
C ASP A 49 -6.43 -20.04 -14.43
N ASN A 50 -5.23 -20.23 -13.87
CA ASN A 50 -4.18 -21.10 -14.41
C ASN A 50 -3.66 -20.70 -15.81
N LYS A 51 -4.02 -19.49 -16.28
CA LYS A 51 -3.54 -18.92 -17.55
C LYS A 51 -2.84 -17.58 -17.34
N HIS A 52 -3.29 -16.82 -16.36
CA HIS A 52 -2.72 -15.53 -16.00
C HIS A 52 -2.35 -15.51 -14.53
N VAL A 53 -1.16 -14.98 -14.22
CA VAL A 53 -0.62 -14.91 -12.87
C VAL A 53 -1.15 -13.67 -12.18
N VAL A 54 -1.88 -13.86 -11.08
CA VAL A 54 -2.29 -12.76 -10.19
C VAL A 54 -1.11 -12.43 -9.27
N PHE A 55 -0.67 -11.17 -9.27
CA PHE A 55 0.50 -10.72 -8.51
C PHE A 55 0.21 -9.60 -7.51
N GLY A 56 -1.04 -9.13 -7.45
CA GLY A 56 -1.41 -8.07 -6.53
C GLY A 56 -2.90 -7.76 -6.53
N ARG A 57 -3.27 -6.78 -5.72
CA ARG A 57 -4.63 -6.25 -5.67
C ARG A 57 -4.63 -4.75 -5.36
N VAL A 58 -5.70 -4.09 -5.76
CA VAL A 58 -6.01 -2.70 -5.43
C VAL A 58 -6.45 -2.65 -3.96
N LEU A 59 -5.72 -1.91 -3.12
CA LEU A 59 -6.09 -1.73 -1.71
C LEU A 59 -7.10 -0.60 -1.52
N ASP A 60 -6.82 0.54 -2.12
CA ASP A 60 -7.70 1.70 -2.21
C ASP A 60 -7.73 2.19 -3.67
N GLY A 61 -8.83 2.82 -4.09
CA GLY A 61 -8.99 3.34 -5.44
C GLY A 61 -9.78 2.46 -6.40
N LEU A 62 -10.55 1.48 -5.92
CA LEU A 62 -11.45 0.69 -6.77
C LEU A 62 -12.46 1.57 -7.53
N LEU A 63 -12.88 2.70 -6.94
CA LEU A 63 -13.71 3.70 -7.63
C LEU A 63 -13.01 4.31 -8.85
N THR A 64 -11.69 4.49 -8.81
CA THR A 64 -10.91 4.95 -9.95
C THR A 64 -10.86 3.89 -11.05
N VAL A 65 -10.68 2.62 -10.68
CA VAL A 65 -10.79 1.48 -11.62
C VAL A 65 -12.16 1.46 -12.29
N ARG A 66 -13.25 1.66 -11.52
CA ARG A 66 -14.61 1.77 -12.08
C ARG A 66 -14.76 2.95 -13.02
N LYS A 67 -14.17 4.11 -12.71
CA LYS A 67 -14.20 5.27 -13.63
C LYS A 67 -13.49 4.95 -14.95
N ILE A 68 -12.34 4.27 -14.90
CA ILE A 68 -11.58 3.81 -16.06
C ILE A 68 -12.39 2.83 -16.90
N GLU A 69 -13.01 1.83 -16.26
CA GLU A 69 -13.88 0.83 -16.90
C GLU A 69 -15.05 1.47 -17.67
N ASN A 70 -15.63 2.55 -17.11
CA ASN A 70 -16.77 3.24 -17.70
C ASN A 70 -16.39 4.28 -18.78
N VAL A 71 -15.11 4.43 -19.11
CA VAL A 71 -14.71 5.32 -20.22
C VAL A 71 -15.23 4.77 -21.54
N PRO A 72 -15.94 5.58 -22.35
CA PRO A 72 -16.46 5.12 -23.64
C PRO A 72 -15.34 4.55 -24.52
N THR A 73 -15.56 3.37 -25.07
CA THR A 73 -14.61 2.70 -25.96
C THR A 73 -14.98 2.93 -27.44
N GLY A 74 -13.95 2.93 -28.29
CA GLY A 74 -14.04 2.99 -29.74
C GLY A 74 -13.69 1.65 -30.37
N GLN A 75 -13.14 1.68 -31.58
CA GLN A 75 -12.71 0.46 -32.28
C GLN A 75 -11.66 -0.32 -31.46
N ASN A 76 -11.73 -1.65 -31.52
CA ASN A 76 -10.83 -2.57 -30.82
C ASN A 76 -10.79 -2.38 -29.29
N ASN A 77 -11.91 -2.01 -28.68
CA ASN A 77 -12.04 -1.77 -27.23
C ASN A 77 -11.07 -0.73 -26.67
N LYS A 78 -10.54 0.17 -27.52
CA LYS A 78 -9.66 1.26 -27.07
C LYS A 78 -10.48 2.39 -26.47
N PRO A 79 -10.11 2.94 -25.30
CA PRO A 79 -10.83 4.06 -24.71
C PRO A 79 -10.72 5.30 -25.62
N LYS A 80 -11.84 6.02 -25.80
CA LYS A 80 -11.89 7.26 -26.60
C LYS A 80 -11.10 8.39 -25.95
N LEU A 81 -11.03 8.38 -24.62
CA LEU A 81 -10.19 9.26 -23.83
C LEU A 81 -8.93 8.49 -23.44
N PRO A 82 -7.72 8.97 -23.76
CA PRO A 82 -6.50 8.33 -23.31
C PRO A 82 -6.44 8.23 -21.79
N ILE A 83 -6.15 7.03 -21.29
CA ILE A 83 -5.94 6.76 -19.85
C ILE A 83 -4.47 6.42 -19.71
N VAL A 84 -3.72 7.31 -19.07
CA VAL A 84 -2.26 7.23 -18.97
C VAL A 84 -1.87 7.19 -17.50
N ILE A 85 -0.96 6.29 -17.15
CA ILE A 85 -0.29 6.32 -15.84
C ILE A 85 0.78 7.39 -15.93
N GLU A 86 0.54 8.56 -15.33
CA GLU A 86 1.48 9.68 -15.37
C GLU A 86 2.66 9.50 -14.41
N GLN A 87 2.40 8.93 -13.22
CA GLN A 87 3.38 8.75 -12.17
C GLN A 87 3.08 7.47 -11.38
N CYS A 88 4.14 6.78 -10.98
CA CYS A 88 4.09 5.61 -10.11
C CYS A 88 5.11 5.82 -8.99
N ASP A 89 4.63 6.07 -7.79
CA ASP A 89 5.48 6.27 -6.62
C ASP A 89 5.49 5.01 -5.75
N GLU A 90 6.63 4.74 -5.12
CA GLU A 90 6.66 3.77 -4.03
C GLU A 90 5.76 4.27 -2.89
N PRO A 91 5.01 3.38 -2.21
CA PRO A 91 4.22 3.79 -1.06
C PRO A 91 5.13 4.47 -0.04
N ASN A 92 4.74 5.68 0.40
CA ASN A 92 5.41 6.35 1.50
C ASN A 92 5.54 5.35 2.65
N HIS A 93 6.77 5.11 3.10
CA HIS A 93 7.06 4.22 4.23
C HIS A 93 6.69 4.92 5.54
N THR A 94 5.45 5.40 5.64
CA THR A 94 4.93 6.11 6.79
C THR A 94 4.08 5.16 7.62
N PHE A 95 4.46 4.96 8.88
CA PHE A 95 3.73 4.12 9.82
C PHE A 95 3.14 4.97 10.94
N GLN A 96 1.89 4.69 11.31
CA GLN A 96 1.26 5.32 12.46
C GLN A 96 1.41 4.42 13.70
N ILE A 97 1.96 4.96 14.76
CA ILE A 97 2.14 4.29 16.06
C ILE A 97 1.32 5.05 17.09
N VAL A 98 0.55 4.34 17.91
CA VAL A 98 -0.20 4.95 19.01
C VAL A 98 0.30 4.35 20.32
N LEU A 99 0.78 5.21 21.24
CA LEU A 99 1.21 4.80 22.57
C LEU A 99 0.01 4.74 23.50
N LEU A 100 -0.19 3.56 24.07
CA LEU A 100 -1.38 3.18 24.82
C LEU A 100 -0.97 2.65 26.20
N GLY A 101 -1.70 3.04 27.25
CA GLY A 101 -1.43 2.62 28.63
C GLY A 101 -1.89 3.64 29.65
N GLU A 102 -1.94 3.23 30.92
CA GLU A 102 -2.41 4.06 32.05
C GLU A 102 -1.63 5.40 32.16
N GLY A 103 -2.23 6.36 32.86
CA GLY A 103 -1.55 7.61 33.20
C GLY A 103 -0.22 7.35 33.93
N ALA A 104 0.78 8.21 33.70
CA ALA A 104 2.08 8.18 34.39
C ALA A 104 2.96 6.91 34.22
N VAL A 105 2.66 5.99 33.29
CA VAL A 105 3.52 4.83 33.00
C VAL A 105 4.76 5.15 32.14
N GLY A 106 5.00 6.43 31.83
CA GLY A 106 6.19 6.87 31.08
C GLY A 106 6.08 6.85 29.55
N LYS A 107 4.87 6.73 28.97
CA LYS A 107 4.66 6.77 27.51
C LYS A 107 5.28 8.03 26.86
N SER A 108 4.99 9.20 27.42
CA SER A 108 5.54 10.48 26.94
C SER A 108 7.05 10.55 27.10
N SER A 109 7.59 10.00 28.19
CA SER A 109 9.04 9.94 28.42
C SER A 109 9.73 9.03 27.40
N LEU A 110 9.10 7.90 27.05
CA LEU A 110 9.58 7.00 26.00
C LEU A 110 9.52 7.67 24.63
N LEU A 111 8.44 8.39 24.33
CA LEU A 111 8.31 9.16 23.09
C LEU A 111 9.42 10.21 22.96
N LEU A 112 9.60 11.05 23.99
CA LEU A 112 10.64 12.09 24.02
C LEU A 112 12.04 11.49 23.88
N ARG A 113 12.31 10.38 24.58
CA ARG A 113 13.60 9.69 24.50
C ARG A 113 13.83 9.12 23.11
N TYR A 114 12.83 8.52 22.49
CA TYR A 114 12.97 7.91 21.17
C TYR A 114 13.10 8.95 20.04
N VAL A 115 12.30 10.01 20.09
CA VAL A 115 12.27 11.04 19.04
C VAL A 115 13.43 12.01 19.19
N GLU A 116 13.64 12.56 20.39
CA GLU A 116 14.58 13.65 20.65
C GLU A 116 15.88 13.24 21.35
N ASP A 117 16.02 11.98 21.76
CA ASP A 117 17.13 11.50 22.61
C ASP A 117 17.24 12.24 23.97
N LYS A 118 16.15 12.85 24.43
CA LYS A 118 16.10 13.60 25.69
C LYS A 118 15.37 12.83 26.79
N PHE A 119 15.75 13.12 28.03
CA PHE A 119 15.01 12.68 29.21
C PHE A 119 14.67 13.88 30.07
N ASN A 120 13.39 14.07 30.39
CA ASN A 120 12.94 15.12 31.29
C ASN A 120 12.64 14.54 32.67
N THR A 121 13.32 15.06 33.69
CA THR A 121 13.11 14.68 35.10
C THR A 121 11.88 15.34 35.72
N GLN A 122 11.33 16.38 35.09
CA GLN A 122 10.09 17.02 35.53
C GLN A 122 8.91 16.23 34.99
N HIS A 123 8.24 15.50 35.87
CA HIS A 123 7.15 14.59 35.54
C HIS A 123 5.84 15.36 35.28
N LEU A 124 5.71 15.97 34.11
CA LEU A 124 4.47 16.62 33.69
C LEU A 124 3.49 15.58 33.12
N SER A 125 2.25 15.60 33.60
CA SER A 125 1.18 14.78 33.02
C SER A 125 0.86 15.23 31.60
N THR A 126 0.68 14.28 30.69
CA THR A 126 0.22 14.50 29.32
C THR A 126 -1.21 15.04 29.37
N LEU A 127 -1.39 16.33 29.09
CA LEU A 127 -2.72 16.97 29.15
C LEU A 127 -3.53 16.75 27.86
N GLN A 128 -2.86 16.55 26.73
CA GLN A 128 -3.44 16.36 25.40
C GLN A 128 -2.65 15.30 24.63
N ALA A 129 -3.26 14.71 23.60
CA ALA A 129 -2.52 13.80 22.72
C ALA A 129 -1.35 14.54 22.06
N ALA A 130 -0.13 14.04 22.23
CA ALA A 130 1.06 14.60 21.61
C ALA A 130 1.36 13.84 20.32
N PHE A 131 1.68 14.57 19.25
CA PHE A 131 2.09 14.03 17.97
C PHE A 131 3.58 14.29 17.76
N ALA A 132 4.32 13.26 17.37
CA ALA A 132 5.72 13.39 16.99
C ALA A 132 6.05 12.51 15.79
N THR A 133 6.99 12.98 14.97
CA THR A 133 7.46 12.27 13.79
C THR A 133 8.93 11.88 13.95
N LYS A 134 9.30 10.67 13.54
CA LYS A 134 10.68 10.18 13.53
C LYS A 134 11.02 9.49 12.22
N GLU A 135 12.05 9.95 11.53
CA GLU A 135 12.66 9.21 10.42
C GLU A 135 13.62 8.16 10.98
N ILE A 136 13.46 6.91 10.53
CA ILE A 136 14.38 5.80 10.81
C ILE A 136 14.84 5.15 9.51
N ASN A 137 16.02 4.51 9.54
CA ASN A 137 16.49 3.69 8.43
C ASN A 137 16.35 2.21 8.80
N VAL A 138 15.60 1.46 7.99
CA VAL A 138 15.45 0.00 8.12
C VAL A 138 15.82 -0.62 6.78
N ASP A 139 16.82 -1.50 6.76
CA ASP A 139 17.32 -2.18 5.55
C ASP A 139 17.65 -1.22 4.38
N GLY A 140 18.20 -0.05 4.71
CA GLY A 140 18.56 0.99 3.73
C GLY A 140 17.37 1.82 3.22
N LYS A 141 16.16 1.58 3.71
CA LYS A 141 14.96 2.35 3.39
C LYS A 141 14.66 3.36 4.50
N LYS A 142 14.35 4.59 4.09
CA LYS A 142 13.87 5.64 4.99
C LYS A 142 12.41 5.40 5.30
N ILE A 143 12.09 5.32 6.58
CA ILE A 143 10.75 5.08 7.12
C ILE A 143 10.40 6.27 8.01
N GLU A 144 9.21 6.83 7.82
CA GLU A 144 8.65 7.86 8.69
C GLU A 144 7.70 7.22 9.71
N LEU A 145 7.97 7.42 11.00
CA LEU A 145 7.08 7.00 12.07
C LEU A 145 6.29 8.21 12.57
N ASN A 146 4.98 8.16 12.46
CA ASN A 146 4.04 9.13 13.01
C ASN A 146 3.47 8.58 14.33
N ILE A 147 3.98 9.10 15.44
CA ILE A 147 3.75 8.57 16.78
C ILE A 147 2.78 9.47 17.54
N TRP A 148 1.69 8.88 18.01
CA TRP A 148 0.64 9.52 18.79
C TRP A 148 0.74 9.06 20.24
N ASP A 149 1.15 9.95 21.14
CA ASP A 149 1.12 9.69 22.57
C ASP A 149 -0.21 10.15 23.16
N THR A 150 -0.98 9.17 23.64
CA THR A 150 -2.29 9.44 24.22
C THR A 150 -2.17 9.78 25.70
N ALA A 151 -2.91 10.80 26.13
CA ALA A 151 -2.99 11.24 27.51
C ALA A 151 -3.78 10.25 28.38
N GLY A 152 -3.24 9.03 28.54
CA GLY A 152 -3.70 8.01 29.49
C GLY A 152 -5.20 7.77 29.58
N GLN A 153 -6.00 8.05 28.53
CA GLN A 153 -7.45 7.86 28.61
C GLN A 153 -7.78 6.39 28.31
N GLU A 154 -8.05 5.66 29.39
CA GLU A 154 -8.56 4.28 29.42
C GLU A 154 -9.91 4.05 28.72
N LYS A 155 -10.45 5.01 27.95
CA LYS A 155 -11.70 4.86 27.20
C LYS A 155 -11.42 4.47 25.75
N PHE A 156 -10.91 3.24 25.60
CA PHE A 156 -10.53 2.58 24.35
C PHE A 156 -11.66 2.29 23.33
N HIS A 157 -12.82 2.95 23.42
CA HIS A 157 -13.92 2.74 22.47
C HIS A 157 -13.98 3.78 21.33
N ALA A 158 -13.20 4.87 21.39
CA ALA A 158 -13.29 5.97 20.42
C ALA A 158 -12.21 5.97 19.31
N LEU A 159 -11.13 5.17 19.44
CA LEU A 159 -10.03 5.16 18.46
C LEU A 159 -10.34 4.40 17.16
N GLY A 160 -11.44 3.64 17.12
CA GLY A 160 -11.91 2.98 15.89
C GLY A 160 -12.32 3.96 14.78
N LEU A 161 -12.46 5.26 15.07
CA LEU A 161 -12.76 6.30 14.07
C LEU A 161 -11.52 7.03 13.51
N TYR A 162 -10.37 7.02 14.20
CA TYR A 162 -9.18 7.76 13.73
C TYR A 162 -8.25 6.91 12.86
N THR A 163 -8.49 5.60 12.76
CA THR A 163 -7.73 4.69 11.88
C THR A 163 -8.23 4.72 10.43
N ILE A 164 -9.23 5.54 10.12
CA ILE A 164 -9.85 5.63 8.81
C ILE A 164 -9.89 7.10 8.43
N GLU A 165 -9.56 7.42 7.19
CA GLU A 165 -9.43 8.77 6.64
C GLU A 165 -8.08 9.45 6.90
N THR A 166 -7.01 8.96 6.27
CA THR A 166 -6.19 9.78 5.35
C THR A 166 -5.13 8.88 4.72
N VAL A 167 -5.52 8.14 3.69
CA VAL A 167 -4.60 7.75 2.63
C VAL A 167 -5.40 7.87 1.33
N LYS A 168 -5.30 9.02 0.65
CA LYS A 168 -5.75 9.13 -0.74
C LYS A 168 -4.55 8.93 -1.64
N VAL A 169 -4.28 7.69 -2.04
CA VAL A 169 -3.59 7.35 -3.29
C VAL A 169 -4.04 5.93 -3.66
N PRO A 170 -4.38 5.63 -4.93
CA PRO A 170 -4.68 4.26 -5.34
C PRO A 170 -3.40 3.41 -5.24
N PHE A 171 -3.20 2.72 -4.11
CA PHE A 171 -2.02 1.90 -3.90
C PHE A 171 -2.25 0.46 -4.36
N LEU A 172 -1.36 0.02 -5.25
CA LEU A 172 -1.14 -1.39 -5.60
C LEU A 172 -0.41 -2.07 -4.45
N SER A 173 -0.99 -3.12 -3.88
CA SER A 173 -0.21 -4.08 -3.10
C SER A 173 0.32 -5.15 -4.05
N MET A 174 1.60 -5.07 -4.38
CA MET A 174 2.33 -6.17 -5.02
C MET A 174 2.74 -7.15 -3.92
N THR A 175 2.26 -8.38 -3.97
CA THR A 175 2.69 -9.43 -3.03
C THR A 175 4.18 -9.71 -3.23
N SER A 176 4.89 -10.00 -2.13
CA SER A 176 6.35 -10.00 -1.98
C SER A 176 7.14 -11.05 -2.79
N GLN A 177 6.64 -11.50 -3.94
CA GLN A 177 7.31 -12.45 -4.83
C GLN A 177 7.74 -11.87 -6.18
N ILE A 178 7.61 -10.54 -6.40
CA ILE A 178 8.31 -9.83 -7.50
C ILE A 178 9.53 -9.01 -7.00
N PRO A 179 10.51 -9.57 -6.25
CA PRO A 179 11.70 -8.80 -5.90
C PRO A 179 12.63 -8.70 -7.10
N THR A 180 12.34 -7.84 -8.08
CA THR A 180 13.36 -7.31 -9.01
C THR A 180 12.99 -5.99 -9.71
N LEU A 181 11.92 -5.30 -9.29
CA LEU A 181 11.35 -4.17 -10.05
C LEU A 181 12.06 -2.81 -9.90
N LEU A 182 13.31 -2.78 -9.42
CA LEU A 182 14.13 -1.56 -9.35
C LEU A 182 15.63 -1.91 -9.44
N LYS A 183 16.16 -2.13 -10.64
CA LYS A 183 17.60 -1.95 -10.90
C LYS A 183 17.81 -1.34 -12.27
N GLY A 184 18.06 -0.04 -12.28
CA GLY A 184 18.58 0.72 -13.42
C GLY A 184 17.59 1.68 -14.01
#